data_AF-A0A2W0BUD8-F1
#
_entry.id   AF-A0A2W0BUD8-F1
#
_cell.length_a   1.000
_cell.length_b   1.000
_cell.length_c   1.000
_cell.angle_alpha   90.00
_cell.angle_beta   90.00
_cell.angle_gamma   90.00
#
_symmetry.space_group_name_H-M   'P 1'
#
loop_
_entity.id
_entity.type
_entity.pdbx_description
1 polymer ?
#
loop_
_entity_poly.entity_id
_entity_poly.type
_entity_poly.pdbx_seq_one_letter_code
_entity_poly.pdbx_strand_id
1 'polypeptide(L)'
;MRYLVRARLRPGCEQALLEAIEDGSLGEGSVAEGEYLRNMKDARLCPDNTTRWVEVCYCPSPLLEEQPYWEQYFELTKVQDAHDRRRCRDQNGSEPWACGDCDCTKRLEQKLAMTGQPFLQSLQAEVTDVHSGTPEPKYR
;
A
#
# COMPACT_ATOMS: atom_id res chain seq x y z
N MET A 1 -4.11 -12.32 8.18
CA MET A 1 -5.01 -11.26 8.70
C MET A 1 -5.13 -10.17 7.66
N ARG A 2 -6.08 -9.22 7.78
CA ARG A 2 -6.17 -8.05 6.87
C ARG A 2 -6.11 -6.76 7.64
N TYR A 3 -5.15 -5.90 7.28
CA TYR A 3 -4.95 -4.61 7.92
C TYR A 3 -5.22 -3.48 6.93
N LEU A 4 -5.89 -2.43 7.39
CA LEU A 4 -5.95 -1.17 6.65
C LEU A 4 -4.74 -0.35 7.06
N VAL A 5 -3.82 -0.19 6.12
CA VAL A 5 -2.63 0.65 6.31
C VAL A 5 -2.94 2.06 5.81
N ARG A 6 -2.49 3.05 6.56
CA ARG A 6 -2.51 4.46 6.18
C ARG A 6 -1.10 4.99 6.29
N ALA A 7 -0.60 5.54 5.20
CA ALA A 7 0.76 6.06 5.15
C ALA A 7 0.81 7.37 4.38
N ARG A 8 1.88 8.13 4.60
CA ARG A 8 2.24 9.28 3.76
C ARG A 8 3.50 8.94 3.01
N LEU A 9 3.53 9.25 1.71
CA LEU A 9 4.77 9.16 0.95
C LEU A 9 5.77 10.16 1.54
N ARG A 10 7.01 9.71 1.76
CA ARG A 10 8.08 10.59 2.21
C ARG A 10 8.42 11.57 1.08
N PRO A 11 8.56 12.88 1.37
CA PRO A 11 8.94 13.83 0.33
C PRO A 11 10.28 13.47 -0.32
N GLY A 12 10.34 13.49 -1.64
CA GLY A 12 11.54 13.13 -2.41
C GLY A 12 11.68 11.63 -2.70
N CYS A 13 10.76 10.80 -2.22
CA CYS A 13 10.74 9.37 -2.51
C CYS A 13 9.84 9.01 -3.70
N GLU A 14 9.19 9.98 -4.35
CA GLU A 14 8.20 9.77 -5.41
C GLU A 14 8.81 8.99 -6.58
N GLN A 15 9.93 9.50 -7.12
CA GLN A 15 10.66 8.88 -8.23
C GLN A 15 11.18 7.47 -7.84
N ALA A 16 11.84 7.37 -6.68
CA ALA A 16 12.45 6.12 -6.23
C ALA A 16 11.40 5.02 -5.96
N LEU A 17 10.22 5.38 -5.44
CA LEU A 17 9.13 4.44 -5.25
C LEU A 17 8.55 4.00 -6.60
N LEU A 18 8.36 4.93 -7.53
CA LEU A 18 7.83 4.60 -8.85
C LEU A 18 8.76 3.64 -9.59
N GLU A 19 10.07 3.90 -9.57
CA GLU A 19 11.09 3.02 -10.17
C GLU A 19 11.04 1.61 -9.57
N ALA A 20 11.00 1.50 -8.24
CA ALA A 20 10.92 0.20 -7.55
C ALA A 20 9.62 -0.58 -7.86
N ILE A 21 8.53 0.13 -8.14
CA ILE A 21 7.28 -0.51 -8.58
C ILE A 21 7.40 -1.00 -10.02
N GLU A 22 7.98 -0.19 -10.90
CA GLU A 22 8.06 -0.46 -12.33
C GLU A 22 9.06 -1.57 -12.68
N ASP A 23 10.20 -1.62 -11.98
CA ASP A 23 11.20 -2.66 -12.15
C ASP A 23 10.90 -3.95 -11.34
N GLY A 24 9.91 -3.88 -10.45
CA GLY A 24 9.48 -5.00 -9.61
C GLY A 24 10.38 -5.28 -8.41
N SER A 25 11.30 -4.37 -8.06
CA SER A 25 12.21 -4.48 -6.90
C SER A 25 11.59 -4.06 -5.58
N LEU A 26 10.39 -3.47 -5.58
CA LEU A 26 9.70 -3.09 -4.35
C LEU A 26 9.44 -4.33 -3.47
N GLY A 27 10.10 -4.36 -2.31
CA GLY A 27 10.02 -5.49 -1.38
C GLY A 27 10.96 -6.65 -1.72
N GLU A 28 11.93 -6.46 -2.61
CA GLU A 28 12.90 -7.50 -2.98
C GLU A 28 13.61 -8.08 -1.74
N GLY A 29 13.65 -9.41 -1.67
CA GLY A 29 14.20 -10.15 -0.53
C GLY A 29 13.23 -10.35 0.65
N SER A 30 12.04 -9.74 0.61
CA SER A 30 10.97 -10.01 1.59
C SER A 30 10.27 -11.33 1.30
N VAL A 31 9.77 -11.99 2.34
CA VAL A 31 8.88 -13.16 2.23
C VAL A 31 7.54 -12.82 1.56
N ALA A 32 7.14 -11.54 1.58
CA ALA A 32 5.88 -11.07 1.00
C ALA A 32 5.94 -10.82 -0.52
N GLU A 33 7.12 -10.90 -1.16
CA GLU A 33 7.35 -10.82 -2.62
C GLU A 33 6.34 -9.94 -3.41
N GLY A 34 5.53 -10.52 -4.31
CA GLY A 34 4.62 -9.77 -5.19
C GLY A 34 3.48 -9.03 -4.48
N GLU A 35 3.27 -9.23 -3.17
CA GLU A 35 2.23 -8.54 -2.40
C GLU A 35 2.48 -7.02 -2.37
N TYR A 36 3.73 -6.56 -2.38
CA TYR A 36 4.01 -5.11 -2.41
C TYR A 36 3.47 -4.45 -3.68
N LEU A 37 3.74 -5.05 -4.84
CA LEU A 37 3.27 -4.54 -6.14
C LEU A 37 1.74 -4.60 -6.24
N ARG A 38 1.14 -5.70 -5.75
CA ARG A 38 -0.32 -5.84 -5.63
C ARG A 38 -0.90 -4.72 -4.77
N ASN A 39 -0.31 -4.47 -3.59
CA ASN A 39 -0.77 -3.45 -2.67
C ASN A 39 -0.70 -2.06 -3.28
N MET A 40 0.36 -1.72 -4.01
CA MET A 40 0.47 -0.42 -4.68
C MET A 40 -0.53 -0.26 -5.85
N LYS A 41 -0.84 -1.34 -6.56
CA LYS A 41 -1.88 -1.35 -7.60
C LYS A 41 -3.28 -1.06 -7.03
N ASP A 42 -3.59 -1.64 -5.86
CA ASP A 42 -4.89 -1.47 -5.19
C ASP A 42 -4.93 -0.30 -4.20
N ALA A 43 -3.80 0.36 -3.96
CA ALA A 43 -3.70 1.51 -3.07
C ALA A 43 -4.50 2.71 -3.58
N ARG A 44 -5.00 3.52 -2.64
CA ARG A 44 -5.73 4.76 -2.92
C ARG A 44 -5.12 5.94 -2.22
N LEU A 45 -4.91 7.02 -2.97
CA LEU A 45 -4.61 8.34 -2.43
C LEU A 45 -5.91 9.00 -1.97
N CYS A 46 -6.00 9.30 -0.68
CA CYS A 46 -7.18 9.90 -0.07
C CYS A 46 -7.05 11.44 0.05
N PRO A 47 -8.17 12.17 0.23
CA PRO A 47 -8.16 13.64 0.32
C PRO A 47 -7.34 14.21 1.49
N ASP A 48 -7.01 13.41 2.50
CA ASP A 48 -6.14 13.80 3.62
C ASP A 48 -4.64 13.62 3.30
N ASN A 49 -4.32 13.42 2.03
CA ASN A 49 -2.98 13.16 1.50
C ASN A 49 -2.32 11.91 2.12
N THR A 50 -3.13 10.90 2.44
CA THR A 50 -2.63 9.58 2.86
C THR A 50 -2.88 8.56 1.76
N THR A 51 -1.87 7.75 1.49
CA THR A 51 -1.99 6.52 0.71
C THR A 51 -2.50 5.43 1.62
N ARG A 52 -3.51 4.70 1.16
CA ARG A 52 -4.13 3.62 1.94
C ARG A 52 -4.21 2.35 1.11
N TRP A 53 -3.96 1.21 1.74
CA TRP A 53 -4.08 -0.11 1.12
C TRP A 53 -4.50 -1.15 2.14
N VAL A 54 -4.92 -2.32 1.63
CA VAL A 54 -5.23 -3.49 2.45
C VAL A 54 -4.01 -4.40 2.43
N GLU A 55 -3.41 -4.62 3.59
CA GLU A 55 -2.27 -5.52 3.76
C GLU A 55 -2.72 -6.89 4.25
N VAL A 56 -2.24 -7.96 3.64
CA VAL A 56 -2.48 -9.34 4.10
C VAL A 56 -1.25 -9.86 4.80
N CYS A 57 -1.25 -9.80 6.13
CA CYS A 57 -0.10 -10.19 6.94
C CYS A 57 -0.51 -11.23 8.00
N TYR A 58 0.35 -12.21 8.25
CA TYR A 58 0.15 -13.28 9.24
C TYR A 58 1.22 -13.27 10.35
N CYS A 59 2.03 -12.22 10.41
CA CYS A 59 3.06 -12.06 11.43
C CYS A 59 2.48 -11.97 12.86
N PRO A 60 3.29 -12.29 13.89
CA PRO A 60 2.87 -12.18 15.30
C PRO A 60 2.45 -10.75 15.70
N SER A 61 3.12 -9.75 15.12
CA SER A 61 2.72 -8.34 15.18
C SER A 61 2.35 -7.85 13.78
N PRO A 62 1.33 -6.99 13.63
CA PRO A 62 0.94 -6.47 12.31
C PRO A 62 2.14 -5.87 11.57
N LEU A 63 2.35 -6.33 10.33
CA LEU A 63 3.37 -5.82 9.41
C LEU A 63 4.82 -6.01 9.89
N LEU A 64 5.10 -6.93 10.83
CA LEU A 64 6.46 -7.08 11.36
C LEU A 64 7.52 -7.33 10.26
N GLU A 65 7.17 -8.10 9.24
CA GLU A 65 8.05 -8.39 8.11
C GLU A 65 8.03 -7.24 7.08
N GLU A 66 6.85 -6.69 6.82
CA GLU A 66 6.63 -5.76 5.71
C GLU A 66 6.99 -4.31 6.05
N GLN A 67 6.92 -3.95 7.33
CA GLN A 67 7.13 -2.58 7.82
C GLN A 67 8.47 -1.97 7.39
N PRO A 68 9.64 -2.65 7.53
CA PRO A 68 10.92 -2.08 7.14
C PRO A 68 11.01 -1.71 5.66
N TYR A 69 10.35 -2.46 4.79
CA TYR A 69 10.30 -2.20 3.36
C TYR A 69 9.38 -1.02 3.04
N TRP A 70 8.21 -0.97 3.67
CA TRP A 70 7.30 0.17 3.52
C TRP A 70 7.92 1.48 4.00
N GLU A 71 8.64 1.44 5.12
CA GLU A 71 9.21 2.64 5.75
C GLU A 71 10.37 3.26 4.97
N GLN A 72 10.93 2.57 3.97
CA GLN A 72 11.90 3.14 3.02
C GLN A 72 11.30 4.31 2.24
N TYR A 73 10.03 4.19 1.85
CA TYR A 73 9.33 5.18 1.02
C TYR A 73 8.23 5.92 1.77
N PHE A 74 7.64 5.30 2.80
CA PHE A 74 6.48 5.83 3.49
C PHE A 74 6.74 6.14 4.96
N GLU A 75 5.97 7.08 5.50
CA GLU A 75 5.70 7.21 6.92
C GLU A 75 4.38 6.49 7.24
N LEU A 76 4.43 5.39 7.98
CA LEU A 76 3.22 4.66 8.40
C LEU A 76 2.51 5.42 9.52
N THR A 77 1.39 6.07 9.19
CA THR A 77 0.60 6.86 10.14
C THR A 77 -0.40 6.03 10.94
N LYS A 78 -0.86 4.89 10.39
CA LYS A 78 -1.77 3.97 11.09
C LYS A 78 -1.77 2.59 10.47
N VAL A 79 -1.70 1.57 11.32
CA VAL A 79 -1.97 0.16 10.98
C VAL A 79 -3.09 -0.32 11.90
N GLN A 80 -4.20 -0.79 11.33
CA GLN A 80 -5.34 -1.28 12.09
C GLN A 80 -6.00 -2.45 11.37
N ASP A 81 -6.81 -3.25 12.05
CA ASP A 81 -7.64 -4.25 11.37
C ASP A 81 -8.51 -3.58 10.29
N ALA A 82 -8.54 -4.18 9.11
CA ALA A 82 -9.36 -3.68 8.00
C ALA A 82 -10.85 -3.95 8.23
N HIS A 83 -11.18 -4.92 9.09
CA HIS A 83 -12.53 -5.22 9.54
C HIS A 83 -12.53 -5.90 10.90
N ASP A 84 -13.71 -6.00 11.52
CA ASP A 84 -13.87 -6.71 12.79
C ASP A 84 -13.52 -8.19 12.64
N ARG A 85 -12.35 -8.56 13.16
CA ARG A 85 -11.79 -9.91 13.07
C ARG A 85 -12.68 -10.96 13.75
N ARG A 86 -13.46 -10.56 14.77
CA ARG A 86 -14.39 -11.46 15.49
C ARG A 86 -15.49 -12.01 14.57
N ARG A 87 -15.68 -11.41 13.39
CA ARG A 87 -16.62 -11.86 12.36
C ARG A 87 -15.99 -12.80 11.33
N CYS A 88 -14.67 -13.02 11.35
CA CYS A 88 -13.99 -14.01 10.52
C CYS A 88 -14.43 -15.42 10.92
N ARG A 89 -14.95 -16.20 9.98
CA ARG A 89 -15.48 -17.55 10.25
C ARG A 89 -14.44 -18.53 10.79
N ASP A 90 -13.22 -18.40 10.29
CA ASP A 90 -12.06 -19.17 10.76
C ASP A 90 -11.69 -18.78 12.20
N GLN A 91 -11.56 -17.48 12.47
CA GLN A 91 -11.18 -16.99 13.80
C GLN A 91 -12.24 -17.24 14.87
N ASN A 92 -13.53 -17.12 14.53
CA ASN A 92 -14.62 -17.32 15.48
C ASN A 92 -15.06 -18.79 15.61
N GLY A 93 -14.38 -19.70 14.91
CA GLY A 93 -14.63 -21.13 14.98
C GLY A 93 -15.91 -21.61 14.30
N SER A 94 -16.61 -20.76 13.54
CA SER A 94 -17.81 -21.20 12.82
C SER A 94 -17.47 -22.06 11.60
N GLU A 95 -16.30 -21.88 10.99
CA GLU A 95 -15.83 -22.69 9.87
C GLU A 95 -14.30 -22.70 9.83
N PRO A 96 -13.64 -23.82 10.18
CA PRO A 96 -12.18 -23.95 10.10
C PRO A 96 -11.69 -23.74 8.66
N TRP A 97 -10.56 -23.04 8.49
CA TRP A 97 -9.93 -22.76 7.20
C TRP A 97 -10.72 -21.84 6.26
N ALA A 98 -11.82 -21.23 6.72
CA ALA A 98 -12.65 -20.34 5.91
C ALA A 98 -11.92 -19.10 5.36
N CYS A 99 -10.76 -18.75 5.92
CA CYS A 99 -9.92 -17.68 5.41
C CYS A 99 -9.21 -18.02 4.09
N GLY A 100 -9.04 -19.30 3.76
CA GLY A 100 -8.36 -19.75 2.53
C GLY A 100 -9.11 -19.32 1.26
N ASP A 101 -10.43 -19.41 1.28
CA ASP A 101 -11.30 -19.06 0.16
C ASP A 101 -12.08 -17.75 0.36
N CYS A 102 -11.74 -16.94 1.38
CA CYS A 102 -12.47 -15.69 1.62
C CYS A 102 -12.14 -14.62 0.57
N ASP A 103 -13.17 -14.00 0.00
CA ASP A 103 -13.07 -12.80 -0.85
C ASP A 103 -12.87 -11.49 -0.06
N CYS A 104 -12.53 -11.61 1.23
CA CYS A 104 -12.43 -10.52 2.20
C CYS A 104 -11.56 -9.37 1.68
N THR A 105 -10.37 -9.67 1.14
CA THR A 105 -9.43 -8.68 0.62
C THR A 105 -10.05 -7.88 -0.54
N LYS A 106 -10.60 -8.59 -1.53
CA LYS A 106 -11.28 -7.99 -2.69
C LYS A 106 -12.41 -7.04 -2.28
N ARG A 107 -13.24 -7.44 -1.32
CA ARG A 107 -14.35 -6.61 -0.82
C ARG A 107 -13.87 -5.36 -0.09
N LEU A 108 -12.75 -5.44 0.63
CA LEU A 108 -12.15 -4.30 1.31
C LEU A 108 -11.55 -3.31 0.31
N GLU A 109 -10.88 -3.80 -0.72
CA GLU A 109 -10.30 -2.97 -1.79
C GLU A 109 -11.37 -2.31 -2.65
N GLN A 110 -12.47 -3.01 -2.96
CA GLN A 110 -13.63 -2.40 -3.61
C GLN A 110 -14.19 -1.24 -2.80
N LYS A 111 -14.29 -1.38 -1.46
CA LYS A 111 -14.70 -0.27 -0.60
C LYS A 111 -13.68 0.87 -0.60
N LEU A 112 -12.40 0.53 -0.54
CA LEU A 112 -11.32 1.51 -0.54
C LEU A 112 -11.31 2.32 -1.84
N ALA A 113 -11.56 1.67 -2.98
CA ALA A 113 -11.66 2.29 -4.29
C ALA A 113 -12.75 3.36 -4.39
N MET A 114 -13.76 3.34 -3.52
CA MET A 114 -14.80 4.38 -3.46
C MET A 114 -14.37 5.62 -2.67
N THR A 115 -13.20 5.61 -2.03
CA THR A 115 -12.79 6.63 -1.03
C THR A 115 -11.55 7.43 -1.42
N GLY A 116 -10.93 7.13 -2.55
CA GLY A 116 -9.72 7.81 -3.02
C GLY A 116 -9.41 7.51 -4.47
N GLN A 117 -8.42 8.21 -5.03
CA GLN A 117 -7.95 8.03 -6.40
C GLN A 117 -6.90 6.90 -6.47
N PRO A 118 -6.71 6.23 -7.62
CA PRO A 118 -5.65 5.23 -7.78
C PRO A 118 -4.27 5.84 -7.47
N PHE A 119 -3.59 5.32 -6.45
CA PHE A 119 -2.32 5.89 -5.98
C PHE A 119 -1.25 5.88 -7.07
N LEU A 120 -1.07 4.75 -7.77
CA LEU A 120 -0.04 4.63 -8.80
C LEU A 120 -0.20 5.66 -9.94
N GLN A 121 -1.43 5.96 -10.34
CA GLN A 121 -1.70 6.99 -11.35
C GLN A 121 -1.36 8.39 -10.83
N SER A 122 -1.68 8.67 -9.56
CA SER A 122 -1.33 9.95 -8.93
C SER A 122 0.18 10.11 -8.81
N LEU A 123 0.90 9.05 -8.44
CA LEU A 123 2.37 9.04 -8.34
C LEU A 123 3.04 9.30 -9.69
N GLN A 124 2.57 8.63 -10.76
CA GLN A 124 3.07 8.84 -12.12
C GLN A 124 2.86 10.28 -12.61
N ALA A 125 1.70 10.86 -12.32
CA ALA A 125 1.40 12.24 -12.68
C ALA A 125 2.32 13.22 -11.92
N GLU A 126 2.51 13.02 -10.61
CA GLU A 126 3.37 13.85 -9.78
C GLU A 126 4.84 13.83 -10.25
N VAL A 127 5.37 12.64 -10.53
CA VAL A 127 6.73 12.48 -11.06
C VAL A 127 6.91 13.19 -12.42
N THR A 128 5.92 13.09 -13.30
CA THR A 128 5.97 13.73 -14.63
C THR A 128 5.93 15.26 -14.53
N ASP A 129 5.12 15.80 -13.63
CA ASP A 129 5.02 17.25 -13.38
C ASP A 129 6.34 17.81 -12.81
N VAL A 130 7.01 17.08 -11.92
CA VAL A 130 8.32 17.48 -11.40
C VAL A 130 9.38 17.55 -12.51
N HIS A 131 9.38 16.58 -13.43
CA HIS A 131 10.37 16.54 -14.52
C HIS A 131 10.19 17.65 -15.56
N SER A 132 8.96 18.11 -15.77
CA SER A 132 8.65 19.20 -16.71
C SER A 132 8.93 20.61 -16.15
N GLY A 133 9.29 20.71 -14.87
CA GLY A 133 9.50 21.98 -14.15
C GLY A 133 10.94 22.50 -14.05
N THR A 134 11.93 21.96 -14.78
CA THR A 134 13.31 22.49 -14.72
C THR A 134 13.50 23.68 -15.67
N PRO A 135 13.63 24.95 -15.20
CA PRO A 135 14.06 26.03 -16.07
C PRO A 135 15.55 25.88 -16.40
N GLU A 136 15.90 25.97 -17.68
CA GLU A 136 17.29 26.07 -18.13
C GLU A 136 18.04 27.16 -17.36
N PRO A 137 19.29 26.93 -16.91
CA PRO A 137 20.10 27.99 -16.35
C PRO A 137 20.45 28.96 -17.49
N LYS A 138 19.85 30.16 -17.46
CA LYS A 138 20.27 31.29 -18.29
C LYS A 138 21.62 31.77 -17.80
N TYR A 139 22.70 31.13 -18.26
CA TYR A 139 24.03 31.70 -18.19
C TYR A 139 24.08 32.91 -19.12
N ARG A 140 24.41 34.06 -18.55
CA ARG A 140 24.58 35.36 -19.20
C ARG A 140 26.06 35.67 -19.32
#